data_AF-A0A9J6C032-F1
#
_entry.id   AF-A0A9J6C032-F1
#
_cell.length_a   1.000
_cell.length_b   1.000
_cell.length_c   1.000
_cell.angle_alpha   90.00
_cell.angle_beta   90.00
_cell.angle_gamma   90.00
#
_symmetry.space_group_name_H-M   'P 1'
#
loop_
_entity.id
_entity.type
_entity.pdbx_description
1 polymer ?
#
loop_
_entity_poly.entity_id
_entity_poly.type
_entity_poly.pdbx_seq_one_letter_code
_entity_poly.pdbx_strand_id
1 'polypeptide(L)'
;MKRKKTREINCIQQQKQSLKNDMTQTVIFTLPMRTKKHAVLCHVKLKQSTGFLVAASKRIRSGDVDLNITFELFHTMVLVLNGVLQDECIPLDTHSLFMQHPIYRDTANQLLSIPSKTIGPVGLLYIGQREMAAVAPHDKNVHIIGSDDATSCIIVVVRHSGSGAIALAHLDGNGTDEAVSTMVSRVQELALGYPEGRIELQLIGGFRDQQGYAEDLYSNIMQSFHKHPMEIDLTQACIGEVNTILRGEVNWPIIYGVGVNTRTGEIFPATFPDKGPDLYLRCARHFTGGHQVLDIYDSQLGMLRIGPFNYEPLRGVDLWLSQTDEFILQHLSTTPEVEPPHFVMQVRSTLKYIQENQFPAITVFRENRPLYYRRDENSGLWVHVRY
;
A
#
# COMPACT_ATOMS: atom_id res chain seq x y z
N MET A 1 -34.58 -13.36 -45.61
CA MET A 1 -33.69 -12.93 -44.49
C MET A 1 -34.53 -12.66 -43.25
N LYS A 2 -34.56 -13.58 -42.27
CA LYS A 2 -35.25 -13.36 -40.98
C LYS A 2 -34.30 -12.63 -40.03
N ARG A 3 -34.66 -11.42 -39.58
CA ARG A 3 -33.91 -10.66 -38.55
C ARG A 3 -33.95 -11.43 -37.23
N LYS A 4 -32.78 -11.84 -36.71
CA LYS A 4 -32.64 -12.33 -35.33
C LYS A 4 -32.85 -11.14 -34.38
N LYS A 5 -33.85 -11.23 -33.50
CA LYS A 5 -34.03 -10.29 -32.38
C LYS A 5 -33.09 -10.74 -31.25
N THR A 6 -32.07 -9.94 -30.97
CA THR A 6 -31.29 -10.06 -29.72
C THR A 6 -32.16 -9.51 -28.58
N ARG A 7 -32.31 -10.26 -27.49
CA ARG A 7 -32.96 -9.80 -26.26
C ARG A 7 -31.94 -9.85 -25.13
N GLU A 8 -31.77 -8.73 -24.43
CA GLU A 8 -31.10 -8.70 -23.12
C GLU A 8 -32.08 -9.14 -22.05
N ILE A 9 -31.64 -10.04 -21.16
CA ILE A 9 -32.41 -10.50 -20.00
C ILE A 9 -31.50 -10.35 -18.79
N ASN A 10 -31.84 -9.45 -17.87
CA ASN A 10 -31.18 -9.35 -16.57
C ASN A 10 -31.66 -10.52 -15.70
N CYS A 11 -30.74 -11.40 -15.28
CA CYS A 11 -31.05 -12.61 -14.52
C CYS A 11 -30.76 -12.40 -13.03
N ILE A 12 -31.71 -12.74 -12.16
CA ILE A 12 -31.57 -12.68 -10.70
C ILE A 12 -30.78 -13.91 -10.22
N GLN A 13 -29.74 -13.70 -9.41
CA GLN A 13 -28.96 -14.77 -8.76
C GLN A 13 -29.73 -15.36 -7.57
N GLN A 14 -29.71 -16.69 -7.44
CA GLN A 14 -29.84 -17.38 -6.16
C GLN A 14 -28.49 -18.03 -5.85
N GLN A 15 -27.74 -17.49 -4.89
CA GLN A 15 -26.55 -18.15 -4.36
C GLN A 15 -26.97 -19.35 -3.51
N LYS A 16 -26.50 -20.56 -3.85
CA LYS A 16 -26.19 -21.57 -2.84
C LYS A 16 -25.19 -22.63 -3.33
N GLN A 17 -24.16 -22.78 -2.50
CA GLN A 17 -23.33 -23.96 -2.20
C GLN A 17 -21.87 -23.90 -2.68
N SER A 18 -21.00 -23.49 -1.75
CA SER A 18 -19.55 -23.70 -1.77
C SER A 18 -19.26 -25.18 -1.52
N LEU A 19 -18.73 -25.87 -2.52
CA LEU A 19 -18.09 -27.17 -2.32
C LEU A 19 -16.59 -26.91 -2.12
N LYS A 20 -16.11 -27.28 -0.93
CA LYS A 20 -14.71 -27.23 -0.52
C LYS A 20 -13.82 -27.97 -1.55
N ASN A 21 -12.65 -27.39 -1.80
CA ASN A 21 -11.44 -27.99 -2.40
C ASN A 21 -11.13 -27.82 -3.89
N ASP A 22 -11.71 -26.86 -4.60
CA ASP A 22 -11.08 -26.34 -5.83
C ASP A 22 -11.54 -24.91 -6.10
N MET A 23 -10.64 -24.05 -6.57
CA MET A 23 -10.89 -22.64 -6.94
C MET A 23 -11.86 -22.51 -8.13
N THR A 24 -13.08 -22.97 -7.95
CA THR A 24 -14.15 -22.99 -8.95
C THR A 24 -15.47 -22.69 -8.28
N GLN A 25 -15.97 -21.46 -8.47
CA GLN A 25 -17.36 -21.15 -8.13
C GLN A 25 -18.28 -21.70 -9.22
N THR A 26 -19.29 -22.47 -8.83
CA THR A 26 -20.38 -22.90 -9.71
C THR A 26 -21.62 -22.07 -9.40
N VAL A 27 -22.10 -21.30 -10.39
CA VAL A 27 -23.31 -20.47 -10.26
C VAL A 27 -24.44 -21.10 -11.07
N ILE A 28 -25.59 -21.32 -10.43
CA ILE A 28 -26.78 -21.90 -11.06
C ILE A 28 -27.81 -20.78 -11.32
N PHE A 29 -28.35 -20.71 -12.54
CA PHE A 29 -29.36 -19.72 -12.92
C PHE A 29 -30.66 -20.41 -13.34
N THR A 30 -31.80 -19.79 -12.99
CA THR A 30 -33.13 -20.23 -13.43
C THR A 30 -33.78 -19.11 -14.26
N LEU A 31 -33.98 -19.35 -15.56
CA LEU A 31 -34.58 -18.36 -16.46
C LEU A 31 -36.11 -18.55 -16.54
N PRO A 32 -36.93 -17.49 -16.41
CA PRO A 32 -38.37 -17.56 -16.61
C PRO A 32 -38.70 -17.52 -18.11
N MET A 33 -38.96 -18.67 -18.72
CA MET A 33 -39.52 -18.76 -20.08
C MET A 33 -41.05 -18.76 -20.01
N ARG A 34 -41.71 -17.87 -20.78
CA ARG A 34 -43.18 -17.71 -20.80
C ARG A 34 -43.94 -18.91 -21.39
N THR A 35 -43.27 -19.90 -21.97
CA THR A 35 -43.92 -21.10 -22.51
C THR A 35 -43.02 -22.32 -22.29
N LYS A 36 -43.50 -23.27 -21.47
CA LYS A 36 -42.89 -24.56 -21.08
C LYS A 36 -41.56 -24.46 -20.31
N LYS A 37 -41.64 -24.77 -19.01
CA LYS A 37 -40.53 -24.95 -18.05
C LYS A 37 -39.38 -25.78 -18.64
N HIS A 38 -38.32 -25.12 -19.10
CA HIS A 38 -37.01 -25.74 -19.29
C HIS A 38 -36.03 -24.89 -18.48
N ALA A 39 -35.55 -25.43 -17.36
CA ALA A 39 -34.43 -24.85 -16.65
C ALA A 39 -33.18 -25.08 -17.51
N VAL A 40 -32.56 -24.01 -18.00
CA VAL A 40 -31.28 -24.11 -18.68
C VAL A 40 -30.21 -24.10 -17.59
N LEU A 41 -29.64 -25.27 -17.29
CA LEU A 41 -28.52 -25.39 -16.37
C LEU A 41 -27.26 -24.90 -17.09
N CYS A 42 -26.72 -23.75 -16.70
CA CYS A 42 -25.45 -23.28 -17.22
C CYS A 42 -24.34 -23.45 -16.17
N HIS A 43 -23.38 -24.32 -16.45
CA HIS A 43 -22.14 -24.37 -15.68
C HIS A 43 -21.16 -23.33 -16.24
N VAL A 44 -20.82 -22.34 -15.42
CA VAL A 44 -19.74 -21.38 -15.69
C VAL A 44 -18.60 -21.73 -14.75
N LYS A 45 -17.44 -22.06 -15.31
CA LYS A 45 -16.22 -22.36 -14.57
C LYS A 45 -15.39 -21.08 -14.62
N LEU A 46 -15.46 -20.27 -13.57
CA LEU A 46 -14.65 -19.06 -13.44
C LEU A 46 -13.27 -19.46 -12.94
N LYS A 47 -12.23 -19.10 -13.70
CA LYS A 47 -10.83 -19.24 -13.27
C LYS A 47 -10.44 -17.87 -12.72
N GLN A 48 -10.12 -17.76 -11.44
CA GLN A 48 -9.52 -16.53 -10.90
C GLN A 48 -8.13 -16.38 -11.52
N SER A 49 -8.00 -15.49 -12.50
CA SER A 49 -6.71 -15.01 -12.98
C SER A 49 -6.67 -13.51 -12.73
N THR A 50 -5.80 -13.10 -11.80
CA THR A 50 -5.22 -11.75 -11.67
C THR A 50 -6.16 -10.59 -12.02
N GLY A 51 -6.85 -10.06 -10.99
CA GLY A 51 -7.12 -8.63 -10.81
C GLY A 51 -7.83 -7.80 -11.88
N PHE A 52 -8.26 -8.37 -13.01
CA PHE A 52 -8.93 -7.64 -14.07
C PHE A 52 -10.37 -8.11 -14.26
N LEU A 53 -11.21 -7.13 -14.59
CA LEU A 53 -12.61 -7.25 -14.96
C LEU A 53 -12.77 -8.30 -16.08
N VAL A 54 -13.01 -9.56 -15.73
CA VAL A 54 -13.37 -10.58 -16.71
C VAL A 54 -14.87 -10.42 -16.98
N ALA A 55 -15.22 -9.54 -17.91
CA ALA A 55 -16.49 -9.63 -18.60
C ALA A 55 -16.47 -10.94 -19.41
N ALA A 56 -16.85 -12.04 -18.78
CA ALA A 56 -17.10 -13.26 -19.52
C ALA A 56 -18.41 -13.04 -20.29
N SER A 57 -18.40 -13.25 -21.60
CA SER A 57 -19.62 -13.37 -22.39
C SER A 57 -19.76 -14.82 -22.82
N LYS A 58 -20.82 -15.50 -22.37
CA LYS A 58 -21.11 -16.87 -22.82
C LYS A 58 -22.35 -16.83 -23.69
N ARG A 59 -22.17 -17.21 -24.95
CA ARG A 59 -23.26 -17.34 -25.91
C ARG A 59 -23.91 -18.70 -25.72
N ILE A 60 -25.16 -18.73 -25.28
CA ILE A 60 -25.91 -19.97 -25.08
C ILE A 60 -26.96 -20.07 -26.19
N ARG A 61 -26.94 -21.18 -26.94
CA ARG A 61 -28.00 -21.53 -27.89
C ARG A 61 -29.01 -22.46 -27.24
N SER A 62 -30.25 -22.02 -27.19
CA SER A 62 -31.41 -22.84 -26.82
C SER A 62 -32.48 -22.64 -27.89
N GLY A 63 -32.57 -23.55 -28.86
CA GLY A 63 -33.48 -23.43 -30.00
C GLY A 63 -33.17 -22.20 -30.87
N ASP A 64 -34.21 -21.46 -31.27
CA ASP A 64 -34.13 -20.28 -32.17
C ASP A 64 -33.69 -18.97 -31.49
N VAL A 65 -33.23 -19.00 -30.24
CA VAL A 65 -32.83 -17.81 -29.47
C VAL A 65 -31.32 -17.85 -29.20
N ASP A 66 -30.60 -16.84 -29.70
CA ASP A 66 -29.23 -16.55 -29.26
C ASP A 66 -29.31 -15.61 -28.05
N LEU A 67 -28.89 -16.08 -26.86
CA LEU A 67 -28.68 -15.23 -25.69
C LEU A 67 -27.19 -14.88 -25.56
N ASN A 68 -26.89 -13.60 -25.49
CA ASN A 68 -25.63 -13.09 -24.97
C ASN A 68 -25.86 -12.78 -23.48
N ILE A 69 -25.15 -13.48 -22.60
CA ILE A 69 -25.12 -13.18 -21.16
C ILE A 69 -23.76 -12.55 -20.89
N THR A 70 -23.76 -11.31 -20.42
CA THR A 70 -22.57 -10.60 -19.93
C THR A 70 -22.52 -10.77 -18.42
N PHE A 71 -21.42 -11.32 -17.90
CA PHE A 71 -21.20 -11.44 -16.46
C PHE A 71 -20.44 -10.20 -15.98
N GLU A 72 -21.05 -9.39 -15.12
CA GLU A 72 -20.35 -8.40 -14.30
C GLU A 72 -20.11 -9.04 -12.93
N LEU A 73 -18.84 -9.33 -12.60
CA LEU A 73 -18.45 -9.64 -11.23
C LEU A 73 -18.43 -8.31 -10.47
N PHE A 74 -19.50 -8.04 -9.72
CA PHE A 74 -19.47 -7.01 -8.70
C PHE A 74 -18.34 -7.36 -7.73
N HIS A 75 -17.31 -6.52 -7.72
CA HIS A 75 -16.29 -6.63 -6.69
C HIS A 75 -17.01 -6.34 -5.37
N THR A 76 -17.02 -7.31 -4.48
CA THR A 76 -17.46 -7.10 -3.10
C THR A 76 -16.57 -6.03 -2.52
N MET A 77 -17.19 -4.96 -2.04
CA MET A 77 -16.58 -3.90 -1.26
C MET A 77 -16.36 -4.45 0.16
N VAL A 78 -15.17 -4.27 0.73
CA VAL A 78 -14.74 -5.11 1.88
C VAL A 78 -14.01 -4.38 3.00
N LEU A 79 -14.00 -3.05 2.96
CA LEU A 79 -13.45 -2.30 4.08
C LEU A 79 -14.41 -2.39 5.27
N VAL A 80 -13.90 -2.83 6.41
CA VAL A 80 -14.64 -2.91 7.67
C VAL A 80 -14.26 -1.70 8.52
N LEU A 81 -15.26 -0.93 8.94
CA LEU A 81 -15.10 0.22 9.81
C LEU A 81 -15.86 -0.02 11.11
N ASN A 82 -15.16 -0.06 12.25
CA ASN A 82 -15.76 -0.33 13.56
C ASN A 82 -16.62 -1.61 13.57
N GLY A 83 -16.14 -2.68 12.91
CA GLY A 83 -16.84 -3.96 12.79
C GLY A 83 -18.01 -3.98 11.80
N VAL A 84 -18.25 -2.89 11.06
CA VAL A 84 -19.30 -2.80 10.04
C VAL A 84 -18.67 -2.79 8.65
N LEU A 85 -19.04 -3.79 7.83
CA LEU A 85 -18.66 -3.87 6.42
C LEU A 85 -19.27 -2.69 5.64
N GLN A 86 -18.44 -2.00 4.87
CA GLN A 86 -18.88 -0.89 4.04
C GLN A 86 -19.17 -1.39 2.63
N ASP A 87 -20.45 -1.64 2.32
CA ASP A 87 -20.88 -2.26 1.06
C ASP A 87 -21.17 -1.28 -0.09
N GLU A 88 -21.41 0.01 0.21
CA GLU A 88 -21.83 1.01 -0.80
C GLU A 88 -21.04 2.31 -0.76
N CYS A 89 -20.69 2.80 0.43
CA CYS A 89 -20.05 4.10 0.61
C CYS A 89 -18.99 4.02 1.70
N ILE A 90 -17.84 4.63 1.47
CA ILE A 90 -16.78 4.84 2.46
C ILE A 90 -16.55 6.34 2.64
N PRO A 91 -16.13 6.81 3.83
CA PRO A 91 -15.73 8.19 4.03
C PRO A 91 -14.47 8.48 3.19
N LEU A 92 -14.65 9.26 2.12
CA LEU A 92 -13.57 9.65 1.22
C LEU A 92 -12.74 10.82 1.75
N ASP A 93 -13.23 11.52 2.76
CA ASP A 93 -12.50 12.57 3.45
C ASP A 93 -12.33 12.25 4.95
N THR A 94 -11.24 12.76 5.54
CA THR A 94 -10.83 12.51 6.92
C THR A 94 -11.86 13.07 7.90
N HIS A 95 -12.49 14.20 7.58
CA HIS A 95 -13.53 14.78 8.43
C HIS A 95 -14.75 13.85 8.55
N SER A 96 -15.26 13.35 7.43
CA SER A 96 -16.35 12.37 7.37
C SER A 96 -16.00 11.08 8.12
N LEU A 97 -14.76 10.59 8.01
CA LEU A 97 -14.30 9.41 8.74
C LEU A 97 -14.48 9.59 10.24
N PHE A 98 -13.97 10.70 10.79
CA PHE A 98 -14.03 10.93 12.23
C PHE A 98 -15.41 11.37 12.74
N MET A 99 -16.24 11.95 11.88
CA MET A 99 -17.64 12.25 12.21
C MET A 99 -18.50 10.99 12.27
N GLN A 100 -18.31 10.06 11.33
CA GLN A 100 -19.08 8.80 11.26
C GLN A 100 -18.53 7.73 12.20
N HIS A 101 -17.21 7.73 12.44
CA HIS A 101 -16.52 6.76 13.29
C HIS A 101 -15.61 7.46 14.33
N PRO A 102 -16.17 8.07 15.39
CA PRO A 102 -15.40 8.82 16.38
C PRO A 102 -14.34 7.99 17.12
N ILE A 103 -14.49 6.67 17.18
CA ILE A 103 -13.56 5.74 17.82
C ILE A 103 -12.11 5.91 17.30
N TYR A 104 -11.93 6.31 16.04
CA TYR A 104 -10.60 6.52 15.48
C TYR A 104 -9.91 7.76 16.04
N ARG A 105 -10.67 8.75 16.55
CA ARG A 105 -10.08 9.87 17.30
C ARG A 105 -9.49 9.37 18.62
N ASP A 106 -10.18 8.46 19.30
CA ASP A 106 -9.70 7.92 20.58
C ASP A 106 -8.43 7.10 20.39
N THR A 107 -8.37 6.23 19.37
CA THR A 107 -7.16 5.47 19.06
C THR A 107 -6.02 6.34 18.54
N ALA A 108 -6.31 7.41 17.78
CA ALA A 108 -5.33 8.42 17.41
C ALA A 108 -4.77 9.14 18.65
N ASN A 109 -5.62 9.57 19.57
CA ASN A 109 -5.21 10.24 20.81
C ASN A 109 -4.34 9.32 21.68
N GLN A 110 -4.63 8.02 21.72
CA GLN A 110 -3.77 7.04 22.40
C GLN A 110 -2.37 7.00 21.76
N LEU A 111 -2.27 6.93 20.43
CA LEU A 111 -0.98 6.97 19.74
C LEU A 111 -0.23 8.28 20.00
N LEU A 112 -0.91 9.41 19.93
CA LEU A 112 -0.34 10.75 20.16
C LEU A 112 0.16 10.93 21.60
N SER A 113 -0.39 10.18 22.56
CA SER A 113 0.05 10.20 23.95
C SER A 113 1.36 9.44 24.19
N ILE A 114 1.79 8.60 23.24
CA ILE A 114 3.04 7.83 23.34
C ILE A 114 4.21 8.74 22.97
N PRO A 115 5.23 8.88 23.83
CA PRO A 115 6.40 9.69 23.51
C PRO A 115 7.17 9.09 22.33
N SER A 116 7.63 9.95 21.43
CA SER A 116 8.42 9.52 20.28
C SER A 116 9.73 8.87 20.72
N LYS A 117 10.04 7.70 20.13
CA LYS A 117 11.25 6.92 20.43
C LYS A 117 12.28 7.10 19.32
N THR A 118 13.52 7.42 19.67
CA THR A 118 14.63 7.39 18.71
C THR A 118 15.14 5.95 18.58
N ILE A 119 15.01 5.38 17.39
CA ILE A 119 15.34 3.98 17.12
C ILE A 119 16.70 3.89 16.42
N GLY A 120 17.62 3.15 17.04
CA GLY A 120 18.93 2.86 16.48
C GLY A 120 18.90 1.81 15.35
N PRO A 121 20.03 1.58 14.67
CA PRO A 121 20.08 0.77 13.45
C PRO A 121 19.94 -0.74 13.70
N VAL A 122 20.24 -1.22 14.91
CA VAL A 122 20.25 -2.65 15.25
C VAL A 122 18.82 -3.20 15.25
N GLY A 123 18.56 -4.17 14.36
CA GLY A 123 17.23 -4.77 14.21
C GLY A 123 16.18 -3.88 13.54
N LEU A 124 16.55 -2.67 13.06
CA LEU A 124 15.67 -1.74 12.33
C LEU A 124 15.63 -1.99 10.82
N LEU A 125 14.46 -2.29 10.27
CA LEU A 125 14.20 -2.18 8.84
C LEU A 125 13.52 -0.84 8.55
N TYR A 126 14.31 0.14 8.08
CA TYR A 126 13.79 1.45 7.69
C TYR A 126 13.22 1.42 6.27
N ILE A 127 11.97 1.85 6.13
CA ILE A 127 11.22 1.95 4.88
C ILE A 127 11.17 3.42 4.46
N GLY A 128 11.71 3.72 3.28
CA GLY A 128 11.65 5.05 2.70
C GLY A 128 10.34 5.28 1.94
N GLN A 129 10.10 6.54 1.57
CA GLN A 129 9.00 6.92 0.68
C GLN A 129 9.05 6.10 -0.63
N ARG A 130 7.90 5.62 -1.11
CA ARG A 130 7.76 4.69 -2.25
C ARG A 130 8.47 3.35 -2.06
N GLU A 131 8.61 2.89 -0.83
CA GLU A 131 9.01 1.53 -0.50
C GLU A 131 7.98 0.88 0.42
N MET A 132 8.01 -0.45 0.44
CA MET A 132 7.30 -1.28 1.39
C MET A 132 8.18 -2.46 1.81
N ALA A 133 7.87 -3.05 2.96
CA ALA A 133 8.38 -4.37 3.33
C ALA A 133 7.34 -5.14 4.14
N ALA A 134 7.37 -6.47 4.05
CA ALA A 134 6.60 -7.36 4.90
C ALA A 134 7.52 -8.24 5.74
N VAL A 135 7.21 -8.39 7.03
CA VAL A 135 8.04 -9.07 8.02
C VAL A 135 7.17 -10.00 8.87
N ALA A 136 7.65 -11.23 9.06
CA ALA A 136 7.04 -12.16 10.00
C ALA A 136 7.50 -11.88 11.44
N PRO A 137 6.68 -12.14 12.47
CA PRO A 137 7.06 -11.85 13.86
C PRO A 137 8.23 -12.70 14.37
N HIS A 138 8.54 -13.81 13.70
CA HIS A 138 9.64 -14.70 14.03
C HIS A 138 10.91 -14.44 13.20
N ASP A 139 10.93 -13.35 12.42
CA ASP A 139 12.14 -12.91 11.72
C ASP A 139 13.24 -12.59 12.74
N LYS A 140 14.44 -13.15 12.49
CA LYS A 140 15.60 -13.00 13.38
C LYS A 140 16.36 -11.69 13.12
N ASN A 141 16.21 -11.10 11.95
CA ASN A 141 17.01 -9.97 11.46
C ASN A 141 16.33 -8.61 11.68
N VAL A 142 15.00 -8.63 11.79
CA VAL A 142 14.18 -7.42 11.93
C VAL A 142 13.34 -7.53 13.20
N HIS A 143 13.48 -6.54 14.06
CA HIS A 143 12.72 -6.41 15.32
C HIS A 143 11.77 -5.22 15.25
N ILE A 144 12.18 -4.16 14.56
CA ILE A 144 11.38 -2.96 14.32
C ILE A 144 11.36 -2.70 12.82
N ILE A 145 10.18 -2.51 12.26
CA ILE A 145 9.98 -1.93 10.93
C ILE A 145 9.46 -0.51 11.12
N GLY A 146 9.98 0.46 10.38
CA GLY A 146 9.60 1.85 10.61
C GLY A 146 9.87 2.77 9.44
N SER A 147 9.25 3.94 9.49
CA SER A 147 9.35 4.98 8.48
C SER A 147 9.14 6.35 9.14
N ASP A 148 9.72 7.40 8.57
CA ASP A 148 9.65 8.78 9.08
C ASP A 148 9.72 9.79 7.93
N ASP A 149 9.74 11.08 8.27
CA ASP A 149 9.65 12.22 7.36
C ASP A 149 8.31 12.31 6.59
N ALA A 150 7.24 11.73 7.14
CA ALA A 150 5.91 11.80 6.54
C ALA A 150 5.24 13.16 6.85
N THR A 151 5.38 14.11 5.92
CA THR A 151 4.64 15.38 5.95
C THR A 151 3.24 15.21 5.37
N SER A 152 3.07 15.37 4.05
CA SER A 152 1.82 15.08 3.34
C SER A 152 1.64 13.58 3.03
N CYS A 153 2.70 12.79 3.20
CA CYS A 153 2.69 11.35 2.98
C CYS A 153 1.97 10.60 4.11
N ILE A 154 1.50 9.38 3.83
CA ILE A 154 0.85 8.51 4.81
C ILE A 154 1.62 7.19 4.90
N ILE A 155 2.01 6.84 6.12
CA ILE A 155 2.58 5.54 6.48
C ILE A 155 1.42 4.59 6.72
N VAL A 156 1.39 3.52 5.93
CA VAL A 156 0.35 2.49 5.97
C VAL A 156 0.92 1.23 6.58
N VAL A 157 0.23 0.68 7.56
CA VAL A 157 0.58 -0.60 8.19
C VAL A 157 -0.57 -1.57 7.98
N VAL A 158 -0.25 -2.75 7.43
CA VAL A 158 -1.18 -3.87 7.26
C VAL A 158 -0.69 -5.01 8.14
N ARG A 159 -1.55 -5.54 9.00
CA ARG A 159 -1.20 -6.61 9.94
C ARG A 159 -2.18 -7.77 9.83
N HIS A 160 -1.68 -9.00 9.86
CA HIS A 160 -2.53 -10.17 10.08
C HIS A 160 -2.59 -10.49 11.57
N SER A 161 -3.77 -10.38 12.18
CA SER A 161 -3.92 -10.46 13.64
C SER A 161 -3.61 -11.84 14.23
N GLY A 162 -3.81 -12.91 13.47
CA GLY A 162 -3.55 -14.27 13.94
C GLY A 162 -2.09 -14.71 13.84
N SER A 163 -1.43 -14.40 12.73
CA SER A 163 -0.02 -14.76 12.51
C SER A 163 0.94 -13.71 13.06
N GLY A 164 0.49 -12.46 13.24
CA GLY A 164 1.32 -11.33 13.63
C GLY A 164 2.19 -10.77 12.50
N ALA A 165 2.03 -11.22 11.26
CA ALA A 165 2.77 -10.69 10.10
C ALA A 165 2.39 -9.23 9.84
N ILE A 166 3.38 -8.40 9.48
CA ILE A 166 3.23 -6.96 9.32
C ILE A 166 3.81 -6.55 7.97
N ALA A 167 3.09 -5.77 7.18
CA ALA A 167 3.63 -4.97 6.10
C ALA A 167 3.54 -3.49 6.45
N LEU A 168 4.59 -2.74 6.13
CA LEU A 168 4.64 -1.29 6.26
C LEU A 168 5.02 -0.69 4.91
N ALA A 169 4.31 0.36 4.49
CA ALA A 169 4.62 1.15 3.30
C ALA A 169 4.58 2.64 3.62
N HIS A 170 5.42 3.42 2.95
CA HIS A 170 5.38 4.88 3.00
C HIS A 170 4.86 5.40 1.66
N LEU A 171 3.59 5.82 1.64
CA LEU A 171 2.89 6.21 0.42
C LEU A 171 2.86 7.73 0.25
N ASP A 172 3.06 8.18 -0.98
CA ASP A 172 3.08 9.60 -1.36
C ASP A 172 2.08 9.94 -2.48
N GLY A 173 1.21 9.00 -2.82
CA GLY A 173 0.23 9.11 -3.91
C GLY A 173 0.61 8.36 -5.20
N ASN A 174 1.86 7.90 -5.32
CA ASN A 174 2.29 7.10 -6.45
C ASN A 174 2.20 5.60 -6.16
N GLY A 175 1.69 4.83 -7.13
CA GLY A 175 1.66 3.37 -7.06
C GLY A 175 0.77 2.79 -5.94
N THR A 176 -0.19 3.56 -5.43
CA THR A 176 -1.02 3.18 -4.26
C THR A 176 -1.77 1.85 -4.46
N ASP A 177 -2.47 1.67 -5.58
CA ASP A 177 -3.23 0.44 -5.85
C ASP A 177 -2.33 -0.82 -5.89
N GLU A 178 -1.17 -0.70 -6.53
CA GLU A 178 -0.17 -1.78 -6.63
C GLU A 178 0.44 -2.07 -5.25
N ALA A 179 0.73 -1.02 -4.46
CA ALA A 179 1.26 -1.14 -3.12
C ALA A 179 0.27 -1.86 -2.19
N VAL A 180 -1.01 -1.45 -2.19
CA VAL A 180 -2.06 -2.09 -1.39
C VAL A 180 -2.20 -3.58 -1.73
N SER A 181 -2.28 -3.90 -3.01
CA SER A 181 -2.37 -5.29 -3.48
C SER A 181 -1.15 -6.12 -3.03
N THR A 182 0.05 -5.54 -3.13
CA THR A 182 1.30 -6.20 -2.73
C THR A 182 1.36 -6.39 -1.22
N MET A 183 1.04 -5.36 -0.42
CA MET A 183 1.04 -5.44 1.04
C MET A 183 0.11 -6.54 1.56
N VAL A 184 -1.13 -6.60 1.06
CA VAL A 184 -2.09 -7.63 1.47
C VAL A 184 -1.60 -9.01 1.05
N SER A 185 -1.13 -9.18 -0.19
CA SER A 185 -0.59 -10.47 -0.67
C SER A 185 0.58 -10.95 0.20
N ARG A 186 1.54 -10.07 0.49
CA ARG A 186 2.73 -10.43 1.28
C ARG A 186 2.38 -10.79 2.72
N VAL A 187 1.46 -10.06 3.34
CA VAL A 187 0.96 -10.39 4.68
C VAL A 187 0.25 -11.74 4.68
N GLN A 188 -0.55 -12.05 3.66
CA GLN A 188 -1.22 -13.35 3.52
C GLN A 188 -0.23 -14.51 3.32
N GLU A 189 0.80 -14.30 2.50
CA GLU A 189 1.87 -15.29 2.29
C GLU A 189 2.60 -15.62 3.61
N LEU A 190 2.90 -14.60 4.42
CA LEU A 190 3.51 -14.78 5.74
C LEU A 190 2.53 -15.33 6.79
N ALA A 191 1.23 -15.23 6.55
CA ALA A 191 0.17 -15.78 7.39
C ALA A 191 -0.22 -17.22 7.03
N LEU A 192 0.40 -17.84 6.02
CA LEU A 192 0.14 -19.23 5.65
C LEU A 192 0.31 -20.16 6.87
N GLY A 193 -0.73 -20.95 7.15
CA GLY A 193 -0.80 -21.82 8.33
C GLY A 193 -1.50 -21.22 9.55
N TYR A 194 -1.92 -19.96 9.47
CA TYR A 194 -2.74 -19.28 10.49
C TYR A 194 -4.12 -18.95 9.91
N PRO A 195 -5.05 -19.92 9.88
CA PRO A 195 -6.39 -19.70 9.30
C PRO A 195 -7.25 -18.77 10.16
N GLU A 196 -6.91 -18.65 11.45
CA GLU A 196 -7.51 -17.72 12.37
C GLU A 196 -6.83 -16.36 12.22
N GLY A 197 -7.61 -15.29 12.12
CA GLY A 197 -7.10 -13.93 11.99
C GLY A 197 -7.86 -13.11 10.96
N ARG A 198 -7.65 -11.80 11.00
CA ARG A 198 -8.16 -10.83 10.03
C ARG A 198 -7.04 -9.89 9.61
N ILE A 199 -7.22 -9.25 8.47
CA ILE A 199 -6.31 -8.21 7.99
C ILE A 199 -6.73 -6.88 8.64
N GLU A 200 -5.82 -6.28 9.38
CA GLU A 200 -5.98 -5.02 10.07
C GLU A 200 -5.19 -3.93 9.34
N LEU A 201 -5.79 -2.77 9.17
CA LEU A 201 -5.22 -1.59 8.51
C LEU A 201 -5.02 -0.47 9.54
N GLN A 202 -3.88 0.19 9.47
CA GLN A 202 -3.55 1.38 10.27
C GLN A 202 -2.95 2.46 9.36
N LEU A 203 -3.44 3.69 9.50
CA LEU A 203 -3.03 4.86 8.71
C LEU A 203 -2.44 5.92 9.65
N ILE A 204 -1.20 6.36 9.40
CA ILE A 204 -0.50 7.33 10.25
C ILE A 204 0.28 8.31 9.38
N GLY A 205 0.24 9.59 9.70
CA GLY A 205 0.90 10.63 8.91
C GLY A 205 -0.11 11.47 8.14
N GLY A 206 0.35 12.39 7.31
CA GLY A 206 -0.51 13.40 6.71
C GLY A 206 -1.02 14.38 7.77
N PHE A 207 -1.14 15.64 7.40
CA PHE A 207 -1.76 16.67 8.24
C PHE A 207 -2.70 17.50 7.36
N ARG A 208 -3.37 18.49 7.94
CA ARG A 208 -4.19 19.43 7.18
C ARG A 208 -3.30 20.45 6.46
N ASP A 209 -2.66 20.00 5.38
CA ASP A 209 -1.87 20.84 4.49
C ASP A 209 -2.77 21.78 3.67
N GLN A 210 -2.22 22.90 3.19
CA GLN A 210 -3.01 23.94 2.51
C GLN A 210 -3.47 23.51 1.12
N GLN A 211 -2.73 22.59 0.49
CA GLN A 211 -2.94 22.13 -0.88
C GLN A 211 -3.89 20.94 -0.97
N GLY A 212 -4.15 20.25 0.16
CA GLY A 212 -5.00 19.06 0.23
C GLY A 212 -4.29 17.76 -0.16
N TYR A 213 -2.95 17.74 -0.23
CA TYR A 213 -2.20 16.57 -0.68
C TYR A 213 -2.42 15.34 0.21
N ALA A 214 -2.41 15.51 1.54
CA ALA A 214 -2.65 14.42 2.47
C ALA A 214 -4.09 13.90 2.39
N GLU A 215 -5.04 14.78 2.10
CA GLU A 215 -6.47 14.45 1.95
C GLU A 215 -6.69 13.62 0.68
N ASP A 216 -6.14 14.06 -0.45
CA ASP A 216 -6.18 13.32 -1.72
C ASP A 216 -5.53 11.94 -1.59
N LEU A 217 -4.40 11.87 -0.87
CA LEU A 217 -3.72 10.60 -0.59
C LEU A 217 -4.58 9.67 0.26
N TYR A 218 -5.21 10.19 1.31
CA TYR A 218 -6.16 9.42 2.12
C TYR A 218 -7.30 8.86 1.27
N SER A 219 -7.95 9.70 0.45
CA SER A 219 -9.03 9.25 -0.45
C SER A 219 -8.56 8.12 -1.36
N ASN A 220 -7.37 8.25 -1.95
CA ASN A 220 -6.77 7.24 -2.82
C ASN A 220 -6.55 5.92 -2.07
N ILE A 221 -5.89 5.96 -0.90
CA ILE A 221 -5.62 4.78 -0.07
C ILE A 221 -6.92 4.06 0.30
N MET A 222 -7.93 4.79 0.77
CA MET A 222 -9.21 4.21 1.18
C MET A 222 -9.93 3.54 0.01
N GLN A 223 -9.92 4.16 -1.18
CA GLN A 223 -10.47 3.56 -2.38
C GLN A 223 -9.70 2.31 -2.81
N SER A 224 -8.37 2.32 -2.76
CA SER A 224 -7.53 1.15 -3.09
C SER A 224 -7.85 -0.04 -2.18
N PHE A 225 -7.94 0.18 -0.87
CA PHE A 225 -8.29 -0.89 0.08
C PHE A 225 -9.73 -1.38 -0.07
N HIS A 226 -10.67 -0.47 -0.31
CA HIS A 226 -12.08 -0.83 -0.44
C HIS A 226 -12.37 -1.66 -1.71
N LYS A 227 -11.60 -1.47 -2.78
CA LYS A 227 -11.68 -2.27 -4.02
C LYS A 227 -11.01 -3.64 -3.91
N HIS A 228 -10.21 -3.87 -2.87
CA HIS A 228 -9.50 -5.13 -2.68
C HIS A 228 -10.50 -6.29 -2.45
N PRO A 229 -10.21 -7.55 -2.82
CA PRO A 229 -11.16 -8.66 -2.62
C PRO A 229 -11.22 -9.25 -1.19
N MET A 230 -10.38 -8.79 -0.27
CA MET A 230 -10.23 -9.34 1.08
C MET A 230 -10.81 -8.38 2.11
N GLU A 231 -11.55 -8.89 3.10
CA GLU A 231 -11.99 -8.10 4.26
C GLU A 231 -10.80 -7.50 5.01
N ILE A 232 -10.82 -6.17 5.14
CA ILE A 232 -9.75 -5.38 5.74
C ILE A 232 -10.37 -4.44 6.77
N ASP A 233 -9.96 -4.58 8.02
CA ASP A 233 -10.49 -3.87 9.18
C ASP A 233 -9.63 -2.64 9.48
N LEU A 234 -10.17 -1.43 9.31
CA LEU A 234 -9.47 -0.22 9.73
C LEU A 234 -9.49 -0.16 11.26
N THR A 235 -8.32 -0.30 11.87
CA THR A 235 -8.18 -0.33 13.34
C THR A 235 -7.64 0.97 13.91
N GLN A 236 -6.92 1.76 13.10
CA GLN A 236 -6.29 2.99 13.55
C GLN A 236 -6.16 4.01 12.40
N ALA A 237 -6.51 5.26 12.67
CA ALA A 237 -6.35 6.36 11.73
C ALA A 237 -5.89 7.62 12.47
N CYS A 238 -4.58 7.89 12.43
CA CYS A 238 -3.97 9.11 12.96
C CYS A 238 -3.47 9.96 11.79
N ILE A 239 -4.41 10.61 11.11
CA ILE A 239 -4.21 11.31 9.83
C ILE A 239 -4.98 12.64 9.78
N GLY A 240 -4.60 13.52 8.85
CA GLY A 240 -5.35 14.75 8.59
C GLY A 240 -5.54 15.58 9.85
N GLU A 241 -6.78 15.89 10.22
CA GLU A 241 -7.09 16.77 11.35
C GLU A 241 -6.64 16.26 12.72
N VAL A 242 -6.57 14.95 12.95
CA VAL A 242 -6.10 14.41 14.25
C VAL A 242 -4.59 14.39 14.36
N ASN A 243 -3.86 14.39 13.24
CA ASN A 243 -2.40 14.49 13.21
C ASN A 243 -1.93 15.94 12.97
N THR A 244 -2.80 16.95 13.15
CA THR A 244 -2.48 18.35 12.91
C THR A 244 -2.36 19.14 14.22
N ILE A 245 -1.31 19.94 14.34
CA ILE A 245 -1.17 20.98 15.36
C ILE A 245 -0.92 22.34 14.71
N LEU A 246 -1.65 23.36 15.14
CA LEU A 246 -1.45 24.74 14.68
C LEU A 246 -0.29 25.38 15.46
N ARG A 247 0.74 25.86 14.76
CA ARG A 247 1.86 26.63 15.34
C ARG A 247 1.94 27.98 14.65
N GLY A 248 1.51 29.03 15.35
CA GLY A 248 1.30 30.33 14.70
C GLY A 248 0.13 30.24 13.72
N GLU A 249 0.39 30.51 12.44
CA GLU A 249 -0.59 30.42 11.36
C GLU A 249 -0.39 29.18 10.46
N VAL A 250 0.60 28.34 10.77
CA VAL A 250 0.96 27.16 9.97
C VAL A 250 0.50 25.89 10.66
N ASN A 251 -0.14 25.00 9.91
CA ASN A 251 -0.47 23.65 10.38
C ASN A 251 0.77 22.76 10.27
N TRP A 252 1.06 21.98 11.32
CA TRP A 252 2.18 21.04 11.37
C TRP A 252 1.67 19.61 11.60
N PRO A 253 2.31 18.59 11.00
CA PRO A 253 2.10 17.22 11.43
C PRO A 253 2.62 17.03 12.86
N ILE A 254 1.88 16.26 13.68
CA ILE A 254 2.32 15.91 15.03
C ILE A 254 3.28 14.72 14.97
N ILE A 255 2.89 13.67 14.24
CA ILE A 255 3.68 12.47 13.99
C ILE A 255 4.22 12.52 12.56
N TYR A 256 5.54 12.54 12.44
CA TYR A 256 6.28 12.42 11.18
C TYR A 256 6.69 10.97 10.89
N GLY A 257 6.83 10.15 11.93
CA GLY A 257 7.35 8.80 11.80
C GLY A 257 6.83 7.85 12.85
N VAL A 258 6.78 6.58 12.47
CA VAL A 258 6.32 5.48 13.32
C VAL A 258 7.24 4.28 13.20
N GLY A 259 7.40 3.58 14.32
CA GLY A 259 7.99 2.25 14.38
C GLY A 259 6.94 1.23 14.81
N VAL A 260 7.06 0.02 14.28
CA VAL A 260 6.23 -1.12 14.66
C VAL A 260 7.13 -2.24 15.17
N ASN A 261 6.88 -2.69 16.40
CA ASN A 261 7.55 -3.87 16.94
C ASN A 261 6.98 -5.11 16.25
N THR A 262 7.82 -5.81 15.49
CA THR A 262 7.43 -6.96 14.68
C THR A 262 6.88 -8.13 15.51
N ARG A 263 7.32 -8.29 16.76
CA ARG A 263 6.90 -9.38 17.64
C ARG A 263 5.57 -9.09 18.31
N THR A 264 5.40 -7.89 18.85
CA THR A 264 4.20 -7.52 19.62
C THR A 264 3.11 -6.93 18.75
N GLY A 265 3.47 -6.33 17.61
CA GLY A 265 2.57 -5.50 16.81
C GLY A 265 2.35 -4.10 17.34
N GLU A 266 3.04 -3.72 18.42
CA GLU A 266 2.92 -2.38 19.00
C GLU A 266 3.45 -1.33 18.03
N ILE A 267 2.62 -0.34 17.71
CA ILE A 267 2.98 0.85 16.94
C ILE A 267 3.23 2.03 17.88
N PHE A 268 4.27 2.82 17.60
CA PHE A 268 4.64 3.98 18.40
C PHE A 268 5.27 5.08 17.51
N PRO A 269 5.12 6.37 17.86
CA PRO A 269 5.84 7.44 17.17
C PRO A 269 7.35 7.24 17.30
N ALA A 270 8.10 7.47 16.22
CA ALA A 270 9.53 7.20 16.21
C ALA A 270 10.30 8.12 15.28
N THR A 271 11.60 8.28 15.58
CA THR A 271 12.59 8.92 14.70
C THR A 271 13.75 7.99 14.43
N PHE A 272 14.35 8.10 13.24
CA PHE A 272 15.38 7.15 12.78
C PHE A 272 16.62 7.91 12.31
N PRO A 273 17.68 8.00 13.13
CA PRO A 273 18.94 8.61 12.71
C PRO A 273 19.62 7.83 11.58
N ASP A 274 19.50 6.49 11.60
CA ASP A 274 20.12 5.59 10.64
C ASP A 274 19.08 5.00 9.67
N LYS A 275 18.96 5.60 8.49
CA LYS A 275 17.96 5.25 7.45
C LYS A 275 18.51 4.34 6.33
N GLY A 276 19.77 3.91 6.45
CA GLY A 276 20.48 3.12 5.44
C GLY A 276 20.06 1.64 5.40
N PRO A 277 20.69 0.82 4.53
CA PRO A 277 21.77 1.18 3.61
C PRO A 277 21.28 1.93 2.36
N ASP A 278 22.22 2.48 1.59
CA ASP A 278 22.00 3.09 0.27
C ASP A 278 20.84 4.09 0.17
N LEU A 279 20.68 4.93 1.20
CA LEU A 279 19.56 5.87 1.29
C LEU A 279 19.42 6.74 0.02
N TYR A 280 20.52 7.30 -0.48
CA TYR A 280 20.48 8.20 -1.64
C TYR A 280 20.17 7.47 -2.96
N LEU A 281 20.61 6.22 -3.11
CA LEU A 281 20.20 5.37 -4.24
C LEU A 281 18.69 5.11 -4.19
N ARG A 282 18.18 4.74 -3.02
CA ARG A 282 16.75 4.48 -2.80
C ARG A 282 15.90 5.73 -3.06
N CYS A 283 16.34 6.89 -2.55
CA CYS A 283 15.70 8.19 -2.77
C CYS A 283 15.83 8.71 -4.21
N ALA A 284 16.81 8.26 -5.01
CA ALA A 284 17.01 8.75 -6.37
C ALA A 284 15.73 8.63 -7.22
N ARG A 285 14.95 7.57 -7.01
CA ARG A 285 13.70 7.29 -7.71
C ARG A 285 12.64 8.38 -7.55
N HIS A 286 12.70 9.16 -6.46
CA HIS A 286 11.78 10.28 -6.20
C HIS A 286 11.93 11.38 -7.25
N PHE A 287 13.18 11.67 -7.67
CA PHE A 287 13.50 12.76 -8.59
C PHE A 287 13.64 12.31 -10.05
N THR A 288 13.71 11.01 -10.30
CA THR A 288 13.93 10.45 -11.64
C THR A 288 12.71 9.72 -12.23
N GLY A 289 11.51 9.94 -11.65
CA GLY A 289 10.24 9.47 -12.23
C GLY A 289 9.82 8.05 -11.86
N GLY A 290 10.40 7.42 -10.84
CA GLY A 290 9.98 6.10 -10.38
C GLY A 290 8.68 6.17 -9.58
N HIS A 291 7.54 5.76 -10.15
CA HIS A 291 6.23 5.85 -9.50
C HIS A 291 5.84 4.59 -8.71
N GLN A 292 6.54 3.47 -8.93
CA GLN A 292 6.22 2.20 -8.26
C GLN A 292 6.67 2.22 -6.79
N VAL A 293 5.86 1.62 -5.93
CA VAL A 293 6.27 1.27 -4.56
C VAL A 293 6.98 -0.08 -4.59
N LEU A 294 8.23 -0.14 -4.13
CA LEU A 294 9.05 -1.36 -4.22
C LEU A 294 8.99 -2.17 -2.92
N ASP A 295 8.79 -3.49 -3.02
CA ASP A 295 9.06 -4.43 -1.92
C ASP A 295 10.58 -4.65 -1.81
N ILE A 296 11.15 -4.18 -0.70
CA ILE A 296 12.60 -4.17 -0.49
C ILE A 296 13.10 -5.28 0.44
N TYR A 297 12.25 -6.16 0.97
CA TYR A 297 12.69 -7.13 1.97
C TYR A 297 12.13 -8.54 1.76
N ASP A 298 13.03 -9.50 1.74
CA ASP A 298 12.69 -10.92 1.75
C ASP A 298 12.81 -11.48 3.17
N SER A 299 11.67 -11.63 3.85
CA SER A 299 11.61 -12.18 5.21
C SER A 299 11.97 -13.68 5.26
N GLN A 300 11.85 -14.43 4.17
CA GLN A 300 12.26 -15.84 4.16
C GLN A 300 13.78 -15.97 4.14
N LEU A 301 14.45 -15.12 3.36
CA LEU A 301 15.90 -15.10 3.24
C LEU A 301 16.59 -14.23 4.30
N GLY A 302 15.85 -13.35 4.98
CA GLY A 302 16.40 -12.40 5.92
C GLY A 302 17.27 -11.34 5.23
N MET A 303 16.92 -10.95 4.00
CA MET A 303 17.74 -10.08 3.16
C MET A 303 16.96 -8.86 2.68
N LEU A 304 17.59 -7.71 2.81
CA LEU A 304 17.16 -6.49 2.15
C LEU A 304 17.66 -6.52 0.69
N ARG A 305 16.75 -6.22 -0.24
CA ARG A 305 16.99 -6.22 -1.68
C ARG A 305 16.69 -4.83 -2.23
N ILE A 306 17.72 -4.19 -2.79
CA ILE A 306 17.57 -2.89 -3.45
C ILE A 306 17.73 -3.10 -4.96
N GLY A 307 16.66 -2.82 -5.71
CA GLY A 307 16.64 -2.86 -7.16
C GLY A 307 16.66 -4.28 -7.79
N PRO A 308 17.22 -4.42 -9.01
CA PRO A 308 17.75 -3.35 -9.83
C PRO A 308 16.62 -2.41 -10.27
N PHE A 309 16.95 -1.15 -10.50
CA PHE A 309 16.09 -0.23 -11.23
C PHE A 309 16.97 0.65 -12.11
N ASN A 310 16.35 1.25 -13.14
CA ASN A 310 17.02 2.20 -14.00
C ASN A 310 16.24 3.51 -14.08
N TYR A 311 16.96 4.58 -14.39
CA TYR A 311 16.37 5.87 -14.68
C TYR A 311 17.18 6.59 -15.75
N GLU A 312 16.54 7.55 -16.40
CA GLU A 312 17.20 8.45 -17.33
C GLU A 312 17.99 9.53 -16.56
N PRO A 313 19.10 10.04 -17.13
CA PRO A 313 19.87 11.13 -16.52
C PRO A 313 18.99 12.35 -16.24
N LEU A 314 19.05 12.84 -15.00
CA LEU A 314 18.32 14.04 -14.60
C LEU A 314 18.91 15.28 -15.27
N ARG A 315 18.18 15.84 -16.25
CA ARG A 315 18.61 17.03 -16.98
C ARG A 315 18.73 18.22 -16.03
N GLY A 316 19.84 18.95 -16.12
CA GLY A 316 20.05 20.16 -15.33
C GLY A 316 20.26 19.89 -13.83
N VAL A 317 20.71 18.70 -13.43
CA VAL A 317 21.05 18.40 -12.02
C VAL A 317 22.06 19.41 -11.44
N ASP A 318 23.01 19.89 -12.24
CA ASP A 318 23.96 20.94 -11.84
C ASP A 318 23.25 22.26 -11.49
N LEU A 319 22.20 22.60 -12.23
CA LEU A 319 21.42 23.81 -11.99
C LEU A 319 20.69 23.70 -10.65
N TRP A 320 20.07 22.55 -10.37
CA TRP A 320 19.45 22.27 -9.07
C TRP A 320 20.44 22.34 -7.92
N LEU A 321 21.61 21.70 -8.06
CA LEU A 321 22.66 21.73 -7.04
C LEU A 321 23.21 23.13 -6.79
N SER A 322 23.15 24.03 -7.78
CA SER A 322 23.56 25.43 -7.64
C SER A 322 22.53 26.36 -6.99
N GLN A 323 21.28 25.92 -6.82
CA GLN A 323 20.22 26.74 -6.21
C GLN A 323 20.43 26.93 -4.70
N THR A 324 19.72 27.89 -4.09
CA THR A 324 19.73 28.07 -2.63
C THR A 324 18.88 27.00 -1.93
N ASP A 325 19.04 26.88 -0.61
CA ASP A 325 18.28 25.92 0.18
C ASP A 325 16.79 26.24 0.18
N GLU A 326 16.42 27.52 0.25
CA GLU A 326 15.05 27.98 0.16
C GLU A 326 14.42 27.64 -1.20
N PHE A 327 15.18 27.81 -2.29
CA PHE A 327 14.68 27.48 -3.61
C PHE A 327 14.43 25.96 -3.75
N ILE A 328 15.35 25.13 -3.28
CA ILE A 328 15.19 23.67 -3.26
C ILE A 328 13.96 23.29 -2.44
N LEU A 329 13.83 23.84 -1.23
CA LEU A 329 12.72 23.56 -0.35
C LEU A 329 11.37 23.91 -1.00
N GLN A 330 11.25 25.09 -1.61
CA GLN A 330 10.01 25.56 -2.22
C GLN A 330 9.60 24.79 -3.48
N HIS A 331 10.55 24.19 -4.20
CA HIS A 331 10.26 23.54 -5.50
C HIS A 331 10.32 22.02 -5.46
N LEU A 332 10.96 21.43 -4.45
CA LEU A 332 11.15 19.97 -4.35
C LEU A 332 10.44 19.36 -3.14
N SER A 333 9.79 20.15 -2.27
CA SER A 333 8.88 19.68 -1.23
C SER A 333 7.42 19.92 -1.62
N THR A 334 6.52 19.04 -1.18
CA THR A 334 5.06 19.25 -1.26
C THR A 334 4.57 20.22 -0.18
N THR A 335 5.26 20.30 0.96
CA THR A 335 4.89 21.12 2.12
C THR A 335 6.11 21.85 2.71
N PRO A 336 6.64 22.89 2.01
CA PRO A 336 7.92 23.53 2.33
C PRO A 336 8.06 24.07 3.76
N GLU A 337 6.94 24.49 4.37
CA GLU A 337 6.95 25.16 5.69
C GLU A 337 7.18 24.22 6.87
N VAL A 338 6.98 22.91 6.66
CA VAL A 338 6.94 21.91 7.74
C VAL A 338 7.89 20.74 7.52
N GLU A 339 8.74 20.81 6.50
CA GLU A 339 9.75 19.79 6.27
C GLU A 339 10.74 19.68 7.44
N PRO A 340 11.26 18.49 7.72
CA PRO A 340 12.31 18.32 8.70
C PRO A 340 13.57 19.15 8.37
N PRO A 341 14.36 19.57 9.37
CA PRO A 341 15.54 20.42 9.15
C PRO A 341 16.62 19.78 8.26
N HIS A 342 16.63 18.45 8.11
CA HIS A 342 17.56 17.73 7.24
C HIS A 342 17.09 17.57 5.79
N PHE A 343 15.87 18.00 5.43
CA PHE A 343 15.26 17.77 4.13
C PHE A 343 16.16 18.23 2.97
N VAL A 344 16.56 19.50 2.95
CA VAL A 344 17.35 20.07 1.84
C VAL A 344 18.71 19.38 1.70
N MET A 345 19.36 19.04 2.83
CA MET A 345 20.62 18.30 2.83
C MET A 345 20.45 16.91 2.19
N GLN A 346 19.36 16.21 2.48
CA GLN A 346 19.05 14.90 1.89
C GLN A 346 18.74 15.01 0.40
N VAL A 347 17.97 16.03 -0.02
CA VAL A 347 17.70 16.30 -1.44
C VAL A 347 19.00 16.54 -2.20
N ARG A 348 19.87 17.43 -1.70
CA ARG A 348 21.18 17.71 -2.33
C ARG A 348 22.06 16.46 -2.44
N SER A 349 22.12 15.66 -1.38
CA SER A 349 22.89 14.41 -1.38
C SER A 349 22.35 13.41 -2.41
N THR A 350 21.02 13.34 -2.57
CA THR A 350 20.36 12.50 -3.56
C THR A 350 20.60 13.00 -4.99
N LEU A 351 20.48 14.31 -5.24
CA LEU A 351 20.78 14.91 -6.54
C LEU A 351 22.24 14.70 -6.93
N LYS A 352 23.18 14.85 -5.99
CA LYS A 352 24.60 14.54 -6.20
C LYS A 352 24.81 13.07 -6.53
N TYR A 353 24.12 12.16 -5.83
CA TYR A 353 24.16 10.73 -6.15
C TYR A 353 23.69 10.45 -7.57
N ILE A 354 22.59 11.07 -8.01
CA ILE A 354 22.06 10.94 -9.39
C ILE A 354 23.07 11.48 -10.41
N GLN A 355 23.70 12.62 -10.12
CA GLN A 355 24.73 13.22 -10.97
C GLN A 355 25.92 12.26 -11.17
N GLU A 356 26.38 11.59 -10.10
CA GLU A 356 27.48 10.62 -10.13
C GLU A 356 27.06 9.27 -10.76
N ASN A 357 25.77 8.94 -10.74
CA ASN A 357 25.20 7.67 -11.20
C ASN A 357 24.07 7.88 -12.23
N GLN A 358 24.40 8.48 -13.36
CA GLN A 358 23.41 8.81 -14.41
C GLN A 358 22.71 7.58 -15.01
N PHE A 359 23.37 6.42 -14.97
CA PHE A 359 22.85 5.15 -15.51
C PHE A 359 23.06 4.03 -14.47
N PRO A 360 22.19 3.92 -13.45
CA PRO A 360 22.38 3.00 -12.33
C PRO A 360 22.39 1.53 -12.75
N ALA A 361 21.76 1.16 -13.87
CA ALA A 361 21.88 -0.19 -14.44
C ALA A 361 23.33 -0.57 -14.84
N ILE A 362 24.20 0.42 -15.04
CA ILE A 362 25.61 0.22 -15.39
C ILE A 362 26.51 0.53 -14.18
N THR A 363 26.27 1.64 -13.49
CA THR A 363 27.18 2.13 -12.44
C THR A 363 26.95 1.45 -11.09
N VAL A 364 25.73 1.00 -10.81
CA VAL A 364 25.30 0.46 -9.50
C VAL A 364 24.97 -1.03 -9.62
N PHE A 365 23.99 -1.37 -10.45
CA PHE A 365 23.43 -2.72 -10.59
C PHE A 365 24.18 -3.53 -11.65
N ARG A 366 25.40 -3.96 -11.34
CA ARG A 366 26.22 -4.76 -12.26
C ARG A 366 25.46 -6.02 -12.70
N GLU A 367 25.48 -6.29 -14.00
CA GLU A 367 24.78 -7.43 -14.63
C GLU A 367 23.26 -7.41 -14.37
N ASN A 368 22.68 -6.24 -14.15
CA ASN A 368 21.26 -6.06 -13.82
C ASN A 368 20.83 -6.88 -12.59
N ARG A 369 21.72 -7.01 -11.59
CA ARG A 369 21.44 -7.68 -10.32
C ARG A 369 21.09 -6.69 -9.22
N PRO A 370 20.12 -7.02 -8.34
CA PRO A 370 19.87 -6.24 -7.14
C PRO A 370 21.11 -6.18 -6.25
N LEU A 371 21.19 -5.15 -5.41
CA LEU A 371 22.08 -5.16 -4.25
C LEU A 371 21.38 -5.90 -3.12
N TYR A 372 22.09 -6.84 -2.50
CA TYR A 372 21.59 -7.62 -1.39
C TYR A 372 22.34 -7.26 -0.11
N TYR A 373 21.59 -7.14 0.98
CA TYR A 373 22.12 -6.85 2.30
C TYR A 373 21.59 -7.86 3.30
N ARG A 374 22.46 -8.30 4.22
CA ARG A 374 22.09 -9.13 5.37
C ARG A 374 22.53 -8.44 6.65
N ARG A 375 21.91 -8.80 7.77
CA ARG A 375 22.43 -8.42 9.09
C ARG A 375 23.74 -9.13 9.38
N ASP A 376 24.73 -8.36 9.80
CA ASP A 376 25.95 -8.88 10.41
C ASP A 376 25.65 -9.35 11.84
N GLU A 377 26.10 -10.55 12.19
CA GLU A 377 25.78 -11.19 13.48
C GLU A 377 26.40 -10.47 14.68
N ASN A 378 27.53 -9.78 14.47
CA ASN A 378 28.28 -9.13 15.56
C ASN A 378 27.79 -7.70 15.79
N SER A 379 27.70 -6.89 14.74
CA SER A 379 27.31 -5.48 14.81
C SER A 379 25.80 -5.27 14.75
N GLY A 380 25.06 -6.24 14.22
CA GLY A 380 23.63 -6.10 13.96
C GLY A 380 23.30 -5.08 12.87
N LEU A 381 24.28 -4.63 12.07
CA LEU A 381 24.11 -3.67 10.98
C LEU A 381 23.88 -4.38 9.64
N TRP A 382 23.29 -3.67 8.67
CA TRP A 382 23.17 -4.16 7.30
C TRP A 382 24.54 -4.15 6.61
N VAL A 383 24.96 -5.30 6.09
CA VAL A 383 26.19 -5.45 5.31
C VAL A 383 25.88 -5.98 3.92
N HIS A 384 26.55 -5.40 2.92
CA HIS A 384 26.38 -5.80 1.53
C HIS A 384 26.91 -7.23 1.31
N VAL A 385 26.13 -8.07 0.64
CA VAL A 385 26.49 -9.46 0.33
C VAL A 385 26.40 -9.71 -1.17
N ARG A 386 27.29 -10.56 -1.68
CA ARG A 386 27.16 -11.10 -3.04
C ARG A 386 26.24 -12.32 -2.95
N TYR A 387 25.07 -12.22 -3.57
CA TYR A 387 24.08 -13.28 -3.66
C TYR A 387 24.02 -13.86 -5.07
#